data_AF-D7FJ57-F1
#
_entry.id   AF-D7FJ57-F1
#
_cell.length_a   1.000
_cell.length_b   1.000
_cell.length_c   1.000
_cell.angle_alpha   90.00
_cell.angle_beta   90.00
_cell.angle_gamma   90.00
#
_symmetry.space_group_name_H-M   'P 1'
#
loop_
_entity.id
_entity.type
_entity.pdbx_description
1 polymer ?
#
loop_
_entity_poly.entity_id
_entity_poly.type
_entity_poly.pdbx_seq_one_letter_code
_entity_poly.pdbx_strand_id
1 'polypeptide(L)'
;MAYQRPCMSAVGMPSAAPPQIHLKRVHERTIILHHPCHREHALRSLHTYSWAIHWAVSRQTKVCPARAAKSPMGKGGKAAAAAAAAAAAAAEETSSRVGPNVVHGVRVTLAYLVLYYCFIIAQGSMKRKLRAYNAAHGKKFDRYFSRDRKMLGWDRTVGNMLEQMGPFLSLFWSNIWLSPYGGLPHAYIAALGWLYVLLRSFYPMLWFAGGGGSGGTSPTIWRVTMPMYVIILVFAVNSAIVIYGA
;
A
#
# COMPACT_ATOMS: atom_id res chain seq x y z
N MET A 1 -48.12 -3.05 -21.04
CA MET A 1 -47.97 -4.03 -19.94
C MET A 1 -47.73 -3.25 -18.65
N ALA A 2 -48.77 -3.14 -17.82
CA ALA A 2 -48.75 -2.36 -16.57
C ALA A 2 -48.58 -3.32 -15.39
N TYR A 3 -47.62 -3.02 -14.51
CA TYR A 3 -47.27 -3.82 -13.35
C TYR A 3 -48.16 -3.42 -12.16
N GLN A 4 -49.21 -4.20 -11.89
CA GLN A 4 -50.05 -4.02 -10.71
C GLN A 4 -49.32 -4.53 -9.46
N ARG A 5 -49.16 -3.67 -8.45
CA ARG A 5 -48.66 -4.08 -7.13
C ARG A 5 -49.81 -4.67 -6.30
N PRO A 6 -49.61 -5.80 -5.60
CA PRO A 6 -50.61 -6.33 -4.68
C PRO A 6 -50.68 -5.47 -3.41
N CYS A 7 -51.90 -5.07 -3.05
CA CYS A 7 -52.22 -4.48 -1.75
C CYS A 7 -52.00 -5.52 -0.65
N MET A 8 -51.04 -5.28 0.24
CA MET A 8 -50.93 -6.05 1.48
C MET A 8 -51.89 -5.48 2.51
N SER A 9 -52.88 -6.28 2.90
CA SER A 9 -53.78 -6.03 4.01
C SER A 9 -52.99 -5.94 5.32
N ALA A 10 -53.28 -4.88 6.09
CA ALA A 10 -52.74 -4.67 7.42
C ALA A 10 -53.28 -5.74 8.39
N VAL A 11 -52.45 -6.73 8.71
CA VAL A 11 -52.69 -7.65 9.82
C VAL A 11 -52.35 -6.91 11.11
N GLY A 12 -53.37 -6.66 11.93
CA GLY A 12 -53.23 -6.02 13.23
C GLY A 12 -52.33 -6.83 14.15
N MET A 13 -51.23 -6.23 14.59
CA MET A 13 -50.40 -6.80 15.66
C MET A 13 -51.02 -6.47 17.02
N PRO A 14 -51.14 -7.44 17.94
CA PRO A 14 -51.55 -7.18 19.30
C PRO A 14 -50.50 -6.34 20.03
N SER A 15 -50.96 -5.27 20.67
CA SER A 15 -50.17 -4.38 21.54
C SER A 15 -49.72 -5.15 22.77
N ALA A 16 -48.50 -5.69 22.74
CA ALA A 16 -47.83 -6.24 23.90
C ALA A 16 -47.13 -5.11 24.65
N ALA A 17 -47.53 -4.87 25.89
CA ALA A 17 -46.90 -3.91 26.79
C ALA A 17 -45.39 -4.23 26.93
N PRO A 18 -44.51 -3.21 26.88
CA PRO A 18 -43.08 -3.44 26.97
C PRO A 18 -42.70 -4.00 28.34
N PRO A 19 -41.83 -5.03 28.41
CA PRO A 19 -41.32 -5.54 29.68
C PRO A 19 -40.52 -4.44 30.39
N GLN A 20 -40.87 -4.18 31.65
CA GLN A 20 -40.13 -3.31 32.56
C GLN A 20 -38.75 -3.91 32.81
N ILE A 21 -37.75 -3.43 32.07
CA ILE A 21 -36.34 -3.80 32.28
C ILE A 21 -35.84 -3.03 33.50
N HIS A 22 -35.78 -3.72 34.64
CA HIS A 22 -35.07 -3.25 35.83
C HIS A 22 -33.58 -3.10 35.52
N LEU A 23 -33.16 -1.88 35.17
CA LEU A 23 -31.76 -1.48 35.07
C LEU A 23 -31.14 -1.52 36.47
N LYS A 24 -30.58 -2.68 36.87
CA LYS A 24 -29.62 -2.76 37.97
C LYS A 24 -28.42 -1.92 37.58
N ARG A 25 -28.24 -0.81 38.29
CA ARG A 25 -27.12 0.12 38.21
C ARG A 25 -25.83 -0.62 38.60
N VAL A 26 -25.16 -1.25 37.63
CA VAL A 26 -23.84 -1.83 37.81
C VAL A 26 -22.86 -0.66 37.97
N HIS A 27 -22.34 -0.48 39.17
CA HIS A 27 -21.16 0.35 39.43
C HIS A 27 -19.96 -0.27 38.70
N GLU A 28 -19.69 0.19 37.48
CA GLU A 28 -18.42 -0.06 36.81
C GLU A 28 -17.32 0.70 37.56
N ARG A 29 -16.56 -0.04 38.38
CA ARG A 29 -15.21 0.35 38.76
C ARG A 29 -14.35 0.28 37.51
N THR A 30 -14.09 1.45 36.91
CA THR A 30 -13.05 1.64 35.90
C THR A 30 -11.69 1.31 36.51
N ILE A 31 -11.27 0.05 36.42
CA ILE A 31 -9.89 -0.34 36.70
C ILE A 31 -9.07 0.02 35.46
N ILE A 32 -8.46 1.20 35.49
CA ILE A 32 -7.48 1.64 34.50
C ILE A 32 -6.20 0.83 34.73
N LEU A 33 -6.08 -0.33 34.08
CA LEU A 33 -4.81 -1.04 33.96
C LEU A 33 -3.91 -0.30 32.96
N HIS A 34 -3.19 0.71 33.47
CA HIS A 34 -2.02 1.26 32.80
C HIS A 34 -0.93 0.18 32.77
N HIS A 35 -0.88 -0.63 31.71
CA HIS A 35 0.26 -1.50 31.43
C HIS A 35 1.23 -0.80 30.47
N PRO A 36 2.41 -0.33 30.92
CA PRO A 36 3.37 0.40 30.09
C PRO A 36 4.22 -0.48 29.15
N CYS A 37 3.94 -1.77 29.01
CA CYS A 37 4.90 -2.73 28.44
C CYS A 37 4.88 -2.84 26.89
N HIS A 38 3.90 -2.25 26.18
CA HIS A 38 3.75 -2.50 24.74
C HIS A 38 4.39 -1.46 23.79
N ARG A 39 4.97 -0.37 24.30
CA ARG A 39 5.52 0.71 23.47
C ARG A 39 6.92 0.42 22.92
N GLU A 40 7.71 -0.41 23.60
CA GLU A 40 9.10 -0.69 23.20
C GLU A 40 9.21 -1.73 22.06
N HIS A 41 8.26 -2.67 21.95
CA HIS A 41 8.28 -3.68 20.89
C HIS A 41 7.98 -3.11 19.49
N ALA A 42 7.22 -2.02 19.40
CA ALA A 42 6.90 -1.39 18.12
C ALA A 42 8.12 -0.67 17.51
N LEU A 43 8.97 -0.06 18.35
CA LEU A 43 10.18 0.64 17.89
C LEU A 43 11.31 -0.33 17.53
N ARG A 44 11.47 -1.46 18.23
CA ARG A 44 12.45 -2.50 17.86
C ARG A 44 12.14 -3.18 16.52
N SER A 45 10.86 -3.25 16.14
CA SER A 45 10.47 -3.80 14.84
C SER A 45 10.80 -2.88 13.65
N LEU A 46 10.94 -1.56 13.85
CA LEU A 46 11.30 -0.63 12.76
C LEU A 46 12.82 -0.60 12.51
N HIS A 47 13.63 -0.81 13.55
CA HIS A 47 15.09 -0.88 13.43
C HIS A 47 15.57 -2.10 12.63
N THR A 48 14.85 -3.23 12.69
CA THR A 48 15.21 -4.45 11.94
C THR A 48 14.95 -4.34 10.44
N TYR A 49 13.91 -3.62 10.00
CA TYR A 49 13.67 -3.40 8.56
C TYR A 49 14.65 -2.40 7.94
N SER A 50 15.07 -1.37 8.68
CA SER A 50 16.11 -0.44 8.21
C SER A 50 17.46 -1.16 8.02
N TRP A 51 17.83 -2.04 8.96
CA TRP A 51 19.05 -2.87 8.83
C TRP A 51 18.96 -3.88 7.68
N ALA A 52 17.80 -4.51 7.44
CA ALA A 52 17.64 -5.48 6.35
C ALA A 52 17.77 -4.81 4.96
N ILE A 53 17.24 -3.59 4.79
CA ILE A 53 17.36 -2.83 3.55
C ILE A 53 18.82 -2.34 3.36
N HIS A 54 19.46 -1.82 4.42
CA HIS A 54 20.85 -1.38 4.36
C HIS A 54 21.83 -2.55 4.11
N TRP A 55 21.55 -3.74 4.67
CA TRP A 55 22.30 -4.97 4.44
C TRP A 55 22.11 -5.52 3.02
N ALA A 56 20.89 -5.47 2.47
CA ALA A 56 20.62 -5.89 1.10
C ALA A 56 21.29 -4.97 0.07
N VAL A 57 21.29 -3.65 0.31
CA VAL A 57 21.93 -2.67 -0.57
C VAL A 57 23.46 -2.70 -0.46
N SER A 58 24.02 -2.87 0.75
CA SER A 58 25.48 -2.94 0.94
C SER A 58 26.14 -4.24 0.46
N ARG A 59 25.37 -5.31 0.21
CA ARG A 59 25.88 -6.52 -0.45
C ARG A 59 25.98 -6.41 -1.97
N GLN A 60 25.26 -5.49 -2.61
CA GLN A 60 25.41 -5.29 -4.07
C GLN A 60 26.68 -4.51 -4.43
N THR A 61 27.26 -3.74 -3.51
CA THR A 61 28.45 -2.92 -3.79
C THR A 61 29.77 -3.56 -3.35
N LYS A 62 29.74 -4.64 -2.56
CA LYS A 62 30.94 -5.45 -2.27
C LYS A 62 31.08 -6.58 -3.26
N VAL A 63 31.42 -6.22 -4.50
CA VAL A 63 32.13 -7.13 -5.42
C VAL A 63 33.43 -7.49 -4.71
N CYS A 64 33.47 -8.67 -4.07
CA CYS A 64 34.71 -9.23 -3.57
C CYS A 64 35.66 -9.37 -4.76
N PRO A 65 36.87 -8.77 -4.75
CA PRO A 65 37.89 -9.18 -5.69
C PRO A 65 38.13 -10.67 -5.49
N ALA A 66 37.88 -11.41 -6.56
CA ALA A 66 37.76 -12.84 -6.58
C ALA A 66 39.00 -13.52 -6.00
N ARG A 67 38.83 -14.31 -4.93
CA ARG A 67 39.67 -15.49 -4.73
C ARG A 67 39.20 -16.51 -5.75
N ALA A 68 39.91 -16.57 -6.87
CA ALA A 68 39.68 -17.46 -8.00
C ALA A 68 39.83 -18.94 -7.58
N ALA A 69 38.84 -19.47 -6.88
CA ALA A 69 38.64 -20.90 -6.79
C ALA A 69 38.07 -21.34 -8.14
N LYS A 70 38.89 -22.03 -8.94
CA LYS A 70 38.50 -22.73 -10.16
C LYS A 70 37.48 -23.83 -9.81
N SER A 71 36.23 -23.45 -9.59
CA SER A 71 35.11 -24.38 -9.62
C SER A 71 34.80 -24.64 -11.10
N PRO A 72 34.80 -25.91 -11.57
CA PRO A 72 34.41 -26.22 -12.93
C PRO A 72 32.93 -25.87 -13.08
N MET A 73 32.66 -24.68 -13.62
CA MET A 73 31.31 -24.27 -14.01
C MET A 73 30.76 -25.32 -14.98
N GLY A 74 29.83 -26.12 -14.49
CA GLY A 74 29.01 -26.99 -15.32
C GLY A 74 28.34 -26.18 -16.44
N LYS A 75 28.14 -26.80 -17.60
CA LYS A 75 27.63 -26.19 -18.84
C LYS A 75 26.41 -25.27 -18.65
N GLY A 76 25.60 -25.47 -17.61
CA GLY A 76 24.45 -24.60 -17.27
C GLY A 76 24.80 -23.19 -16.79
N GLY A 77 25.96 -22.97 -16.17
CA GLY A 77 26.35 -21.65 -15.64
C GLY A 77 26.74 -20.65 -16.73
N LYS A 78 27.31 -21.12 -17.84
CA LYS A 78 27.67 -20.26 -18.99
C LYS A 78 26.43 -19.73 -19.72
N ALA A 79 25.36 -20.52 -19.79
CA ALA A 79 24.10 -20.10 -20.40
C ALA A 79 23.40 -19.01 -19.59
N ALA A 80 23.36 -19.14 -18.25
CA ALA A 80 22.77 -18.13 -17.38
C ALA A 80 23.56 -16.80 -17.39
N ALA A 81 24.90 -16.87 -17.41
CA ALA A 81 25.75 -15.69 -17.51
C ALA A 81 25.63 -14.99 -18.88
N ALA A 82 25.56 -15.76 -19.97
CA ALA A 82 25.34 -15.21 -21.32
C ALA A 82 23.95 -14.56 -21.46
N ALA A 83 22.91 -15.16 -20.87
CA ALA A 83 21.57 -14.59 -20.86
C ALA A 83 21.49 -13.28 -20.05
N ALA A 84 22.17 -13.21 -18.91
CA ALA A 84 22.26 -11.98 -18.12
C ALA A 84 23.04 -10.86 -18.85
N ALA A 85 24.14 -11.21 -19.54
CA ALA A 85 24.91 -10.26 -20.33
C ALA A 85 24.14 -9.75 -21.55
N ALA A 86 23.40 -10.63 -22.24
CA ALA A 86 22.51 -10.23 -23.34
C ALA A 86 21.36 -9.34 -22.87
N ALA A 87 20.78 -9.62 -21.70
CA ALA A 87 19.75 -8.76 -21.10
C ALA A 87 20.30 -7.38 -20.70
N ALA A 88 21.54 -7.31 -20.22
CA ALA A 88 22.20 -6.04 -19.91
C ALA A 88 22.51 -5.22 -21.17
N ALA A 89 23.02 -5.87 -22.24
CA ALA A 89 23.27 -5.21 -23.52
C ALA A 89 21.97 -4.71 -24.19
N ALA A 90 20.90 -5.52 -24.15
CA ALA A 90 19.59 -5.11 -24.65
C ALA A 90 19.01 -3.95 -23.82
N ALA A 91 19.26 -3.91 -22.51
CA ALA A 91 18.84 -2.80 -21.66
C ALA A 91 19.59 -1.50 -21.98
N GLU A 92 20.87 -1.58 -22.34
CA GLU A 92 21.69 -0.42 -22.73
C GLU A 92 21.28 0.13 -24.11
N GLU A 93 21.03 -0.74 -25.09
CA GLU A 93 20.49 -0.34 -26.41
C GLU A 93 19.07 0.24 -26.30
N THR A 94 18.23 -0.30 -25.43
CA THR A 94 16.90 0.25 -25.18
C THR A 94 16.99 1.60 -24.48
N SER A 95 17.94 1.78 -23.55
CA SER A 95 18.14 3.04 -22.84
C SER A 95 18.61 4.19 -23.74
N SER A 96 19.27 3.91 -24.87
CA SER A 96 19.70 4.94 -25.83
C SER A 96 18.57 5.41 -26.77
N ARG A 97 17.55 4.56 -26.99
CA ARG A 97 16.35 4.90 -27.79
C ARG A 97 15.24 5.54 -26.97
N VAL A 98 15.18 5.23 -25.68
CA VAL A 98 14.14 5.74 -24.77
C VAL A 98 14.57 7.08 -24.21
N GLY A 99 13.82 8.15 -24.56
CA GLY A 99 14.09 9.49 -24.04
C GLY A 99 14.20 9.49 -22.50
N PRO A 100 15.08 10.31 -21.92
CA PRO A 100 15.39 10.28 -20.47
C PRO A 100 14.13 10.41 -19.59
N ASN A 101 13.11 11.09 -20.11
CA ASN A 101 11.83 11.31 -19.47
C ASN A 101 11.04 10.02 -19.19
N VAL A 102 11.04 9.09 -20.15
CA VAL A 102 10.37 7.80 -20.03
C VAL A 102 11.10 6.93 -19.01
N VAL A 103 12.43 7.00 -18.94
CA VAL A 103 13.23 6.28 -17.94
C VAL A 103 12.82 6.68 -16.52
N HIS A 104 12.62 7.98 -16.25
CA HIS A 104 12.11 8.43 -14.96
C HIS A 104 10.71 7.91 -14.67
N GLY A 105 9.81 7.92 -15.66
CA GLY A 105 8.46 7.36 -15.54
C GLY A 105 8.45 5.88 -15.18
N VAL A 106 9.28 5.08 -15.86
CA VAL A 106 9.44 3.65 -15.60
C VAL A 106 9.97 3.43 -14.18
N ARG A 107 11.00 4.17 -13.74
CA ARG A 107 11.56 4.04 -12.39
C ARG A 107 10.53 4.31 -11.29
N VAL A 108 9.72 5.37 -11.42
CA VAL A 108 8.64 5.68 -10.47
C VAL A 108 7.58 4.56 -10.48
N THR A 109 7.20 4.07 -11.66
CA THR A 109 6.21 2.98 -11.80
C THR A 109 6.71 1.69 -11.16
N LEU A 110 7.97 1.30 -11.40
CA LEU A 110 8.59 0.13 -10.78
C LEU A 110 8.67 0.27 -9.26
N ALA A 111 9.07 1.44 -8.76
CA ALA A 111 9.08 1.71 -7.32
C ALA A 111 7.68 1.59 -6.70
N TYR A 112 6.65 2.12 -7.39
CA TYR A 112 5.26 1.99 -6.98
C TYR A 112 4.80 0.52 -6.93
N LEU A 113 5.12 -0.27 -7.97
CA LEU A 113 4.78 -1.70 -8.03
C LEU A 113 5.49 -2.51 -6.95
N VAL A 114 6.78 -2.25 -6.72
CA VAL A 114 7.52 -2.89 -5.62
C VAL A 114 6.84 -2.60 -4.29
N LEU A 115 6.49 -1.34 -4.03
CA LEU A 115 5.78 -0.95 -2.81
C LEU A 115 4.43 -1.65 -2.68
N TYR A 116 3.67 -1.75 -3.78
CA TYR A 116 2.37 -2.45 -3.82
C TYR A 116 2.51 -3.92 -3.45
N TYR A 117 3.46 -4.62 -4.06
CA TYR A 117 3.70 -6.03 -3.75
C TYR A 117 4.24 -6.22 -2.33
N CYS A 118 5.05 -5.30 -1.81
CA CYS A 118 5.44 -5.31 -0.39
C CYS A 118 4.21 -5.28 0.53
N PHE A 119 3.20 -4.45 0.23
CA PHE A 119 1.96 -4.38 1.02
C PHE A 119 1.11 -5.66 0.90
N ILE A 120 1.00 -6.24 -0.28
CA ILE A 120 0.31 -7.54 -0.47
C ILE A 120 1.01 -8.64 0.34
N ILE A 121 2.34 -8.73 0.27
CA ILE A 121 3.12 -9.73 1.00
C ILE A 121 2.97 -9.52 2.51
N ALA A 122 2.97 -8.28 2.98
CA ALA A 122 2.76 -7.95 4.39
C ALA A 122 1.36 -8.32 4.88
N GLN A 123 0.32 -8.00 4.11
CA GLN A 123 -1.07 -8.41 4.36
C GLN A 123 -1.20 -9.94 4.42
N GLY A 124 -0.63 -10.65 3.44
CA GLY A 124 -0.63 -12.12 3.41
C GLY A 124 0.12 -12.74 4.59
N SER A 125 1.25 -12.13 4.98
CA SER A 125 2.03 -12.56 6.15
C SER A 125 1.26 -12.36 7.45
N MET A 126 0.56 -11.23 7.61
CA MET A 126 -0.28 -10.98 8.78
C MET A 126 -1.44 -11.98 8.86
N LYS A 127 -2.08 -12.28 7.73
CA LYS A 127 -3.14 -13.29 7.65
C LYS A 127 -2.66 -14.67 8.11
N ARG A 128 -1.45 -15.09 7.71
CA ARG A 128 -0.85 -16.35 8.18
C ARG A 128 -0.59 -16.33 9.69
N LYS A 129 -0.02 -15.24 10.22
CA LYS A 129 0.24 -15.07 11.65
C LYS A 129 -1.03 -15.13 12.48
N LEU A 130 -2.10 -14.46 12.06
CA LEU A 130 -3.39 -14.46 12.76
C LEU A 130 -4.07 -15.83 12.71
N ARG A 131 -3.97 -16.57 11.60
CA ARG A 131 -4.45 -17.95 11.51
C ARG A 131 -3.75 -18.86 12.51
N ALA A 132 -2.42 -18.80 12.57
CA ALA A 132 -1.63 -19.60 13.52
C ALA A 132 -1.97 -19.24 14.97
N TYR A 133 -2.07 -17.94 15.27
CA TYR A 133 -2.46 -17.46 16.60
C TYR A 133 -3.85 -17.96 17.00
N ASN A 134 -4.86 -17.83 16.13
CA ASN A 134 -6.21 -18.29 16.44
C ASN A 134 -6.30 -19.81 16.59
N ALA A 135 -5.60 -20.57 15.73
CA ALA A 135 -5.52 -22.02 15.84
C ALA A 135 -4.93 -22.48 17.18
N ALA A 136 -3.86 -21.82 17.64
CA ALA A 136 -3.25 -22.10 18.95
C ALA A 136 -4.19 -21.80 20.14
N HIS A 137 -5.22 -20.99 19.95
CA HIS A 137 -6.22 -20.64 20.97
C HIS A 137 -7.58 -21.31 20.74
N GLY A 138 -7.68 -22.31 19.86
CA GLY A 138 -8.93 -23.00 19.54
C GLY A 138 -9.99 -22.10 18.88
N LYS A 139 -9.61 -20.92 18.38
CA LYS A 139 -10.51 -19.98 17.69
C LYS A 139 -10.41 -20.20 16.19
N LYS A 140 -11.55 -20.14 15.49
CA LYS A 140 -11.55 -20.11 14.02
C LYS A 140 -11.14 -18.70 13.56
N PHE A 141 -10.21 -18.63 12.60
CA PHE A 141 -9.87 -17.35 11.97
C PHE A 141 -10.99 -16.93 11.03
N ASP A 142 -11.72 -15.90 11.42
CA ASP A 142 -12.72 -15.26 10.57
C ASP A 142 -12.16 -13.96 10.01
N ARG A 143 -11.94 -13.89 8.69
CA ARG A 143 -11.36 -12.68 8.07
C ARG A 143 -12.27 -11.46 8.21
N TYR A 144 -13.58 -11.64 8.11
CA TYR A 144 -14.53 -10.53 7.96
C TYR A 144 -15.22 -10.17 9.27
N PHE A 145 -15.38 -11.14 10.18
CA PHE A 145 -16.03 -10.91 11.47
C PHE A 145 -15.05 -10.75 12.63
N SER A 146 -13.80 -11.22 12.51
CA SER A 146 -12.79 -10.84 13.49
C SER A 146 -12.43 -9.38 13.25
N ARG A 147 -12.90 -8.49 14.13
CA ARG A 147 -12.55 -7.06 14.16
C ARG A 147 -11.08 -6.85 14.56
N ASP A 148 -10.18 -7.72 14.10
CA ASP A 148 -8.76 -7.65 14.38
C ASP A 148 -8.20 -6.40 13.70
N ARG A 149 -7.79 -5.45 14.54
CA ARG A 149 -7.28 -4.15 14.11
C ARG A 149 -6.08 -4.27 13.16
N LYS A 150 -5.26 -5.31 13.30
CA LYS A 150 -4.08 -5.52 12.44
C LYS A 150 -4.49 -5.97 11.05
N MET A 151 -5.42 -6.94 10.95
CA MET A 151 -5.93 -7.39 9.66
C MET A 151 -6.64 -6.24 8.93
N LEU A 152 -7.53 -5.54 9.64
CA LEU A 152 -8.24 -4.38 9.10
C LEU A 152 -7.29 -3.31 8.56
N GLY A 153 -6.18 -3.05 9.26
CA GLY A 153 -5.21 -2.07 8.80
C GLY A 153 -4.48 -2.44 7.52
N TRP A 154 -4.13 -3.71 7.35
CA TRP A 154 -3.55 -4.18 6.09
C TRP A 154 -4.57 -4.21 4.95
N ASP A 155 -5.81 -4.63 5.22
CA ASP A 155 -6.89 -4.57 4.22
C ASP A 155 -7.14 -3.12 3.75
N ARG A 156 -7.17 -2.15 4.67
CA ARG A 156 -7.31 -0.72 4.34
C ARG A 156 -6.11 -0.17 3.58
N THR A 157 -4.89 -0.55 3.97
CA THR A 157 -3.66 -0.12 3.28
C THR A 157 -3.67 -0.58 1.83
N VAL A 158 -3.93 -1.86 1.57
CA VAL A 158 -3.94 -2.42 0.21
C VAL A 158 -5.13 -1.89 -0.59
N GLY A 159 -6.32 -1.84 0.00
CA GLY A 159 -7.52 -1.31 -0.67
C GLY A 159 -7.33 0.14 -1.10
N ASN A 160 -6.85 1.00 -0.19
CA ASN A 160 -6.62 2.40 -0.51
C ASN A 160 -5.51 2.58 -1.55
N MET A 161 -4.47 1.74 -1.54
CA MET A 161 -3.45 1.78 -2.60
C MET A 161 -4.04 1.41 -3.97
N LEU A 162 -4.87 0.37 -4.03
CA LEU A 162 -5.51 -0.09 -5.27
C LEU A 162 -6.48 0.96 -5.84
N GLU A 163 -7.31 1.57 -4.99
CA GLU A 163 -8.25 2.65 -5.39
C GLU A 163 -7.53 3.83 -6.03
N GLN A 164 -6.34 4.17 -5.53
CA GLN A 164 -5.57 5.32 -6.00
C GLN A 164 -4.62 5.00 -7.15
N MET A 165 -4.36 3.72 -7.41
CA MET A 165 -3.42 3.27 -8.45
C MET A 165 -3.85 3.73 -9.85
N GLY A 166 -5.14 3.53 -10.19
CA GLY A 166 -5.69 3.91 -11.49
C GLY A 166 -5.50 5.39 -11.79
N PRO A 167 -6.10 6.29 -10.98
CA PRO A 167 -5.97 7.74 -11.16
C PRO A 167 -4.52 8.22 -11.16
N PHE A 168 -3.68 7.72 -10.23
CA PHE A 168 -2.29 8.15 -10.16
C PHE A 168 -1.49 7.75 -11.40
N LEU A 169 -1.48 6.46 -11.76
CA LEU A 169 -0.65 5.97 -12.86
C LEU A 169 -1.12 6.51 -14.22
N SER A 170 -2.43 6.60 -14.45
CA SER A 170 -2.96 7.13 -15.71
C SER A 170 -2.57 8.60 -15.88
N LEU A 171 -2.83 9.44 -14.87
CA LEU A 171 -2.52 10.86 -14.93
C LEU A 171 -1.01 11.13 -14.95
N PHE A 172 -0.22 10.38 -14.18
CA PHE A 172 1.24 10.50 -14.19
C PHE A 172 1.82 10.23 -15.58
N TRP A 173 1.42 9.14 -16.23
CA TRP A 173 1.89 8.81 -17.57
C TRP A 173 1.36 9.80 -18.62
N SER A 174 0.09 10.20 -18.56
CA SER A 174 -0.45 11.24 -19.44
C SER A 174 0.37 12.53 -19.35
N ASN A 175 0.76 12.96 -18.15
CA ASN A 175 1.60 14.15 -18.00
C ASN A 175 3.02 13.96 -18.58
N ILE A 176 3.62 12.77 -18.47
CA ILE A 176 4.89 12.47 -19.14
C ILE A 176 4.75 12.64 -20.66
N TRP A 177 3.67 12.14 -21.25
CA TRP A 177 3.39 12.24 -22.68
C TRP A 177 3.04 13.66 -23.14
N LEU A 178 2.34 14.44 -22.29
CA LEU A 178 1.91 15.81 -22.60
C LEU A 178 3.01 16.86 -22.39
N SER A 179 4.08 16.54 -21.68
CA SER A 179 5.15 17.48 -21.36
C SER A 179 5.81 18.14 -22.59
N PRO A 180 6.06 17.46 -23.73
CA PRO A 180 6.54 18.12 -24.95
C PRO A 180 5.58 19.13 -25.58
N TYR A 181 4.29 19.07 -25.24
CA TYR A 181 3.22 19.91 -25.80
C TYR A 181 2.92 21.12 -24.90
N GLY A 182 3.91 21.61 -24.14
CA GLY A 182 3.74 22.75 -23.23
C GLY A 182 3.21 22.40 -21.84
N GLY A 183 3.21 21.12 -21.47
CA GLY A 183 2.88 20.68 -20.11
C GLY A 183 4.00 20.94 -19.09
N LEU A 184 3.79 20.44 -17.86
CA LEU A 184 4.79 20.52 -16.79
C LEU A 184 6.16 19.95 -17.24
N PRO A 185 7.29 20.50 -16.76
CA PRO A 185 8.61 19.95 -17.04
C PRO A 185 8.75 18.51 -16.54
N HIS A 186 9.42 17.66 -17.33
CA HIS A 186 9.61 16.24 -16.99
C HIS A 186 10.24 15.99 -15.61
N ALA A 187 11.24 16.79 -15.23
CA ALA A 187 11.88 16.69 -13.92
C ALA A 187 10.89 16.95 -12.77
N TYR A 188 9.97 17.88 -12.96
CA TYR A 188 8.93 18.22 -11.99
C TYR A 188 7.89 17.08 -11.87
N ILE A 189 7.44 16.53 -13.00
CA ILE A 189 6.53 15.37 -13.04
C ILE A 189 7.16 14.18 -12.30
N ALA A 190 8.44 13.87 -12.59
CA ALA A 190 9.16 12.80 -11.93
C ALA A 190 9.31 13.03 -10.42
N ALA A 191 9.59 14.25 -9.98
CA ALA A 191 9.69 14.60 -8.57
C ALA A 191 8.35 14.40 -7.84
N LEU A 192 7.24 14.83 -8.43
CA LEU A 192 5.90 14.58 -7.88
C LEU A 192 5.56 13.09 -7.84
N GLY A 193 5.95 12.32 -8.85
CA GLY A 193 5.82 10.86 -8.86
C GLY A 193 6.56 10.18 -7.71
N TRP A 194 7.83 10.56 -7.47
CA TRP A 194 8.61 10.05 -6.34
C TRP A 194 8.03 10.47 -4.99
N LEU A 195 7.63 11.73 -4.85
CA LEU A 195 6.98 12.23 -3.64
C LEU A 195 5.70 11.45 -3.34
N TYR A 196 4.89 11.16 -4.36
CA TYR A 196 3.69 10.35 -4.22
C TYR A 196 4.00 8.94 -3.69
N VAL A 197 4.97 8.25 -4.27
CA VAL A 197 5.41 6.90 -3.81
C VAL A 197 5.91 6.97 -2.37
N LEU A 198 6.71 7.97 -2.02
CA LEU A 198 7.24 8.17 -0.68
C LEU A 198 6.11 8.40 0.34
N LEU A 199 5.19 9.32 0.08
CA LEU A 199 4.00 9.56 0.92
C LEU A 199 3.21 8.27 1.11
N ARG A 200 3.13 7.44 0.06
CA ARG A 200 2.40 6.17 0.11
C ARG A 200 3.05 5.13 0.99
N SER A 201 4.39 5.12 1.07
CA SER A 201 5.12 4.24 1.98
C SER A 201 4.86 4.54 3.47
N PHE A 202 4.52 5.80 3.81
CA PHE A 202 4.21 6.22 5.18
C PHE A 202 2.78 5.89 5.63
N TYR A 203 1.86 5.63 4.69
CA TYR A 203 0.45 5.35 5.01
C TYR A 203 0.26 4.20 6.03
N PRO A 204 0.82 2.99 5.85
CA PRO A 204 0.67 1.92 6.84
C PRO A 204 1.26 2.28 8.20
N MET A 205 2.40 3.01 8.22
CA MET A 205 3.03 3.42 9.47
C MET A 205 2.08 4.31 10.29
N LEU A 206 1.44 5.28 9.64
CA LEU A 206 0.48 6.16 10.30
C LEU A 206 -0.80 5.43 10.72
N TRP A 207 -1.27 4.48 9.92
CA TRP A 207 -2.41 3.64 10.29
C TRP A 207 -2.12 2.86 11.60
N PHE A 208 -0.96 2.20 11.68
CA PHE A 208 -0.58 1.41 12.85
C PHE A 208 -0.14 2.25 14.06
N ALA A 209 0.35 3.47 13.84
CA ALA A 209 0.76 4.41 14.91
C ALA A 209 -0.42 5.03 15.70
N GLY A 210 -1.66 4.59 15.45
CA GLY A 210 -2.85 5.16 16.08
C GLY A 210 -3.79 5.85 15.10
N GLY A 211 -3.41 5.95 13.81
CA GLY A 211 -4.26 6.57 12.82
C GLY A 211 -5.50 5.76 12.44
N GLY A 212 -5.47 4.45 12.69
CA GLY A 212 -6.56 3.53 12.36
C GLY A 212 -7.36 3.04 13.56
N GLY A 213 -8.70 3.10 13.46
CA GLY A 213 -9.64 2.55 14.45
C GLY A 213 -10.95 2.07 13.81
N SER A 214 -11.80 1.45 14.62
CA SER A 214 -13.15 1.00 14.20
C SER A 214 -14.09 2.18 13.88
N GLY A 215 -13.79 3.38 14.39
CA GLY A 215 -14.58 4.61 14.17
C GLY A 215 -14.24 5.37 12.88
N GLY A 216 -13.44 4.80 11.97
CA GLY A 216 -13.09 5.43 10.69
C GLY A 216 -11.66 5.98 10.62
N THR A 217 -11.41 6.80 9.60
CA THR A 217 -10.09 7.40 9.31
C THR A 217 -9.78 8.54 10.28
N SER A 218 -8.71 8.41 11.07
CA SER A 218 -8.27 9.53 11.92
C SER A 218 -7.75 10.73 11.13
N PRO A 219 -7.79 11.95 11.71
CA PRO A 219 -7.14 13.15 11.16
C PRO A 219 -5.66 12.98 10.81
N THR A 220 -4.93 12.10 11.51
CA THR A 220 -3.50 11.86 11.28
C THR A 220 -3.22 11.32 9.88
N ILE A 221 -4.11 10.48 9.34
CA ILE A 221 -3.95 9.91 8.00
C ILE A 221 -4.06 11.00 6.93
N TRP A 222 -4.89 12.02 7.14
CA TRP A 222 -5.06 13.11 6.19
C TRP A 222 -3.76 13.87 5.92
N ARG A 223 -2.80 13.87 6.85
CA ARG A 223 -1.51 14.55 6.67
C ARG A 223 -0.67 14.00 5.51
N VAL A 224 -0.81 12.72 5.18
CA VAL A 224 -0.16 12.11 4.00
C VAL A 224 -1.10 12.02 2.81
N THR A 225 -2.39 11.76 3.05
CA THR A 225 -3.35 11.55 1.96
C THR A 225 -3.70 12.87 1.24
N MET A 226 -3.79 13.99 1.96
CA MET A 226 -4.09 15.29 1.33
C MET A 226 -3.02 15.72 0.31
N PRO A 227 -1.72 15.71 0.64
CA PRO A 227 -0.69 15.97 -0.35
C PRO A 227 -0.75 15.04 -1.57
N MET A 228 -1.09 13.77 -1.38
CA MET A 228 -1.26 12.82 -2.49
C MET A 228 -2.42 13.21 -3.42
N TYR A 229 -3.56 13.64 -2.86
CA TYR A 229 -4.68 14.13 -3.68
C TYR A 229 -4.35 15.41 -4.41
N VAL A 230 -3.57 16.31 -3.78
CA VAL A 230 -3.06 17.51 -4.45
C VAL A 230 -2.18 17.14 -5.65
N ILE A 231 -1.30 16.14 -5.52
CA ILE A 231 -0.47 15.67 -6.65
C ILE A 231 -1.35 15.15 -7.81
N ILE A 232 -2.36 14.33 -7.51
CA ILE A 232 -3.31 13.82 -8.52
C ILE A 232 -4.06 14.99 -9.18
N LEU A 233 -4.52 15.96 -8.40
CA LEU A 233 -5.23 17.13 -8.91
C LEU A 233 -4.33 18.00 -9.80
N VAL A 234 -3.07 18.21 -9.42
CA VAL A 234 -2.07 18.92 -10.24
C VAL A 234 -1.91 18.24 -11.59
N PHE A 235 -1.77 16.90 -11.62
CA PHE A 235 -1.69 16.16 -12.87
C PHE A 235 -2.97 16.25 -13.70
N ALA A 236 -4.14 16.16 -13.06
CA ALA A 236 -5.43 16.29 -13.76
C ALA A 236 -5.60 17.68 -14.38
N VAL A 237 -5.37 18.74 -13.62
CA VAL A 237 -5.50 20.13 -14.07
C VAL A 237 -4.50 20.44 -15.17
N ASN A 238 -3.23 20.06 -15.00
CA ASN A 238 -2.23 20.25 -16.06
C ASN A 238 -2.62 19.52 -17.35
N SER A 239 -3.14 18.30 -17.26
CA SER A 239 -3.59 17.58 -18.45
C SER A 239 -4.74 18.31 -19.16
N ALA A 240 -5.70 18.84 -18.39
CA ALA A 240 -6.81 19.61 -18.94
C ALA A 240 -6.33 20.91 -19.60
N ILE A 241 -5.40 21.64 -18.97
CA ILE A 241 -4.83 22.87 -19.53
C ILE A 241 -4.13 22.60 -20.87
N VAL A 242 -3.31 21.55 -20.95
CA VAL A 242 -2.60 21.22 -22.20
C VAL A 242 -3.56 20.77 -23.30
N ILE A 243 -4.61 20.01 -22.97
CA ILE A 243 -5.55 19.46 -23.96
C ILE A 243 -6.53 20.52 -24.48
N TYR A 244 -7.01 21.42 -23.61
CA TYR A 244 -8.06 22.38 -23.96
C TYR A 244 -7.55 23.82 -24.15
N GLY A 245 -6.31 24.10 -23.73
CA GLY A 245 -5.69 25.42 -23.83
C GLY A 245 -4.69 25.56 -24.98
N ALA A 246 -4.43 24.48 -25.73
CA ALA A 246 -3.67 24.47 -26.98
C ALA A 246 -4.62 24.43 -28.18
#